data_AF-A0A7R8L679-F1
#
_entry.id   AF-A0A7R8L679-F1
#
_cell.length_a   1.000
_cell.length_b   1.000
_cell.length_c   1.000
_cell.angle_alpha   90.00
_cell.angle_beta   90.00
_cell.angle_gamma   90.00
#
_symmetry.space_group_name_H-M   'P 1'
#
loop_
_entity.id
_entity.type
_entity.pdbx_description
1 polymer ?
#
loop_
_entity_poly.entity_id
_entity_poly.type
_entity_poly.pdbx_seq_one_letter_code
_entity_poly.pdbx_strand_id
1 'polypeptide(L)'
;MGLLSERLVVSASPAGDGKVAVLREIPIMDLDRLTIEESVSISSAALAEPLRRGIPINILGANGRFLGSFLPAQNDHGQWRLRQYARTLDSAFALAIARRLISAKIYNQRRLIQRLAANRGSDAAPALHLLEGLLVQAGRATTIAELRGLEGASTARYFEAWANFLPPEFPFAQRSRRAPGRGRRPPWRAIGDGGAGAG
;
A
#
# COMPACT_ATOMS: atom_id res chain seq x y z
N MET A 1 16.84 12.42 12.83
CA MET A 1 15.97 13.49 12.32
C MET A 1 15.88 14.62 13.35
N GLY A 2 16.20 15.85 12.96
CA GLY A 2 16.23 17.05 13.82
C GLY A 2 15.39 18.19 13.27
N LEU A 3 15.06 19.18 14.12
CA LEU A 3 14.35 20.39 13.71
C LEU A 3 15.36 21.55 13.66
N LEU A 4 15.53 22.17 12.49
CA LEU A 4 16.34 23.37 12.29
C LEU A 4 15.52 24.32 11.44
N SER A 5 15.05 25.42 12.03
CA SER A 5 14.01 26.27 11.43
C SER A 5 12.74 25.45 11.15
N GLU A 6 11.74 25.98 10.45
CA GLU A 6 10.49 25.24 10.12
C GLU A 6 10.69 24.07 9.12
N ARG A 7 11.90 23.47 9.11
CA ARG A 7 12.33 22.40 8.23
C ARG A 7 12.67 21.16 9.06
N LEU A 8 12.22 20.03 8.55
CA LEU A 8 12.57 18.72 9.04
C LEU A 8 13.86 18.27 8.36
N VAL A 9 14.90 18.03 9.16
CA VAL A 9 16.22 17.63 8.67
C VAL A 9 16.39 16.12 8.79
N VAL A 10 16.60 15.48 7.64
CA VAL A 10 16.95 14.06 7.54
C VAL A 10 18.46 13.94 7.44
N SER A 11 19.05 13.25 8.40
CA SER A 11 20.47 13.02 8.46
C SER A 11 20.77 11.53 8.57
N ALA A 12 21.86 11.10 7.97
CA ALA A 12 22.42 9.78 8.18
C ALA A 12 23.83 9.91 8.74
N SER A 13 24.19 9.02 9.66
CA SER A 13 25.58 8.76 9.99
C SER A 13 25.98 7.52 9.18
N PRO A 14 26.83 7.65 8.14
CA PRO A 14 27.45 6.49 7.53
C PRO A 14 28.20 5.72 8.60
N ALA A 15 28.07 4.39 8.63
CA ALA A 15 28.79 3.56 9.58
C ALA A 15 30.31 3.73 9.35
N GLY A 16 31.01 4.40 10.27
CA GLY A 16 32.48 4.50 10.23
C GLY A 16 33.06 5.84 10.71
N ASP A 17 32.56 6.98 10.21
CA ASP A 17 33.31 8.26 10.30
C ASP A 17 32.77 9.29 11.29
N GLY A 18 31.67 9.01 12.00
CA GLY A 18 31.06 9.92 12.99
C GLY A 18 30.52 11.24 12.43
N LYS A 19 30.70 11.52 11.14
CA LYS A 19 30.16 12.71 10.46
C LYS A 19 28.70 12.49 10.09
N VAL A 20 27.83 13.24 10.73
CA VAL A 20 26.41 13.32 10.40
C VAL A 20 26.25 14.11 9.10
N ALA A 21 25.88 13.42 8.01
CA ALA A 21 25.60 14.06 6.73
C ALA A 21 24.10 14.38 6.64
N VAL A 22 23.78 15.62 6.26
CA VAL A 22 22.40 16.02 5.94
C VAL A 22 22.05 15.45 4.56
N LEU A 23 21.06 14.58 4.52
CA LEU A 23 20.57 13.98 3.28
C LEU A 23 19.48 14.83 2.63
N ARG A 24 18.62 15.44 3.44
CA ARG A 24 17.49 16.23 2.95
C ARG A 24 16.97 17.19 4.01
N GLU A 25 16.48 18.34 3.54
CA GLU A 25 15.71 19.29 4.33
C GLU A 25 14.35 19.51 3.71
N ILE A 26 13.29 19.23 4.46
CA ILE A 26 11.91 19.30 3.96
C ILE A 26 11.17 20.38 4.74
N PRO A 27 10.55 21.39 4.08
CA PRO A 27 9.67 22.32 4.77
C PRO A 27 8.51 21.55 5.41
N ILE A 28 8.23 21.83 6.68
CA ILE A 28 7.15 21.10 7.38
C ILE A 28 5.78 21.43 6.79
N MET A 29 5.62 22.63 6.20
CA MET A 29 4.38 23.06 5.54
C MET A 29 4.01 22.20 4.32
N ASP A 30 4.96 21.48 3.73
CA ASP A 30 4.73 20.60 2.57
C ASP A 30 4.42 19.16 2.99
N LEU A 31 4.34 18.88 4.30
CA LEU A 31 4.12 17.54 4.84
C LEU A 31 2.67 17.30 5.22
N ASP A 32 2.01 16.38 4.52
CA ASP A 32 0.71 15.85 4.96
C ASP A 32 0.85 14.75 6.02
N ARG A 33 1.98 14.04 6.03
CA ARG A 33 2.22 12.86 6.87
C ARG A 33 3.69 12.49 6.95
N LEU A 34 4.15 12.13 8.14
CA LEU A 34 5.47 11.55 8.33
C LEU A 34 5.35 10.03 8.52
N THR A 35 6.16 9.25 7.81
CA THR A 35 6.26 7.80 8.02
C THR A 35 7.72 7.42 8.20
N ILE A 36 8.03 6.75 9.31
CA ILE A 36 9.38 6.36 9.68
C ILE A 36 9.46 4.85 9.98
N GLU A 37 10.62 4.27 9.71
CA GLU A 37 10.95 2.91 10.13
C GLU A 37 11.45 2.91 11.59
N GLU A 38 11.29 1.80 12.31
CA GLU A 38 11.73 1.61 13.70
C GLU A 38 13.24 1.82 13.92
N SER A 39 14.05 1.69 12.87
CA SER A 39 15.49 1.94 12.90
C SER A 39 15.87 3.43 12.86
N VAL A 40 14.92 4.32 12.58
CA VAL A 40 15.16 5.77 12.47
C VAL A 40 15.05 6.45 13.84
N SER A 41 16.07 7.20 14.22
CA SER A 41 16.02 8.07 15.40
C SER A 41 15.38 9.42 15.08
N ILE A 42 14.41 9.82 15.91
CA ILE A 42 13.72 11.10 15.84
C ILE A 42 13.90 11.86 17.15
N SER A 43 14.28 13.13 17.07
CA SER A 43 14.33 14.01 18.25
C SER A 43 12.92 14.38 18.71
N SER A 44 12.76 14.67 20.01
CA SER A 44 11.45 15.07 20.56
C SER A 44 10.89 16.33 19.88
N ALA A 45 11.75 17.27 19.47
CA ALA A 45 11.33 18.46 18.72
C ALA A 45 10.77 18.10 17.33
N ALA A 46 11.45 17.20 16.61
CA ALA A 46 11.01 16.71 15.30
C ALA A 46 9.76 15.82 15.39
N LEU A 47 9.46 15.25 16.56
CA LEU A 47 8.21 14.55 16.83
C LEU A 47 7.05 15.53 17.14
N ALA A 48 7.32 16.54 17.98
CA ALA A 48 6.29 17.46 18.46
C ALA A 48 5.80 18.42 17.37
N GLU A 49 6.69 18.93 16.53
CA GLU A 49 6.34 19.99 15.57
C GLU A 49 5.34 19.54 14.49
N PRO A 50 5.49 18.37 13.84
CA PRO A 50 4.45 17.87 12.94
C PRO A 50 3.10 17.73 13.63
N LEU A 51 3.08 17.21 14.86
CA LEU A 51 1.84 17.00 15.61
C LEU A 51 1.13 18.31 15.97
N ARG A 52 1.87 19.38 16.30
CA ARG A 52 1.30 20.72 16.53
C ARG A 52 0.61 21.27 15.28
N ARG A 53 1.12 20.92 14.10
CA ARG A 53 0.59 21.35 12.80
C ARG A 53 -0.48 20.41 12.24
N GLY A 54 -0.93 19.41 13.02
CA GLY A 54 -1.94 18.47 12.58
C GLY A 54 -1.42 17.36 11.65
N ILE A 55 -0.10 17.17 11.59
CA ILE A 55 0.55 16.19 10.71
C ILE A 55 0.78 14.88 11.48
N PRO A 56 0.11 13.77 11.10
CA PRO A 56 0.29 12.49 11.78
C PRO A 56 1.62 11.82 11.44
N ILE A 57 2.15 11.07 12.40
CA ILE A 57 3.40 10.31 12.28
C ILE A 57 3.10 8.82 12.39
N ASN A 58 3.54 8.01 11.42
CA ASN A 58 3.40 6.55 11.44
C ASN A 58 4.76 5.87 11.62
N ILE A 59 4.78 4.79 12.40
CA ILE A 59 5.96 3.95 12.60
C ILE A 59 5.72 2.58 11.96
N LEU A 60 6.67 2.17 11.12
CA LEU A 60 6.72 0.86 10.49
C LEU A 60 7.91 0.05 11.01
N GLY A 61 7.78 -1.26 11.11
CA GLY A 61 8.92 -2.16 11.34
C GLY A 61 9.72 -2.38 10.07
N ALA A 62 10.90 -3.00 10.18
CA ALA A 62 11.80 -3.26 9.05
C ALA A 62 11.20 -4.09 7.89
N ASN A 63 10.09 -4.79 8.14
CA ASN A 63 9.32 -5.54 7.14
C ASN A 63 8.09 -4.79 6.61
N GLY A 64 7.96 -3.50 6.89
CA GLY A 64 6.81 -2.67 6.52
C GLY A 64 5.57 -2.90 7.38
N ARG A 65 5.64 -3.70 8.45
CA ARG A 65 4.54 -3.90 9.40
C ARG A 65 4.24 -2.59 10.12
N PHE A 66 2.99 -2.14 10.10
CA PHE A 66 2.56 -1.01 10.90
C PHE A 66 2.68 -1.31 12.40
N LEU A 67 3.46 -0.52 13.13
CA LEU A 67 3.67 -0.65 14.57
C LEU A 67 2.75 0.28 15.36
N GLY A 68 2.48 1.47 14.83
CA GLY A 68 1.62 2.44 15.47
C GLY A 68 1.76 3.82 14.84
N SER A 69 1.01 4.78 15.39
CA SER A 69 1.02 6.17 14.93
C SER A 69 0.86 7.15 16.08
N PHE A 70 1.53 8.28 15.98
CA PHE A 70 1.21 9.48 16.76
C PHE A 70 0.22 10.31 15.98
N LEU A 71 -0.98 10.45 16.52
CA LEU A 71 -2.03 11.28 15.95
C LEU A 71 -2.03 12.65 16.66
N PRO A 72 -2.26 13.74 15.92
CA PRO A 72 -2.52 15.04 16.53
C PRO A 72 -3.68 14.96 17.53
N ALA A 73 -3.62 15.76 18.59
CA ALA A 73 -4.64 15.77 19.64
C ALA A 73 -6.00 16.26 19.12
N GLN A 74 -6.00 17.18 18.16
CA GLN A 74 -7.21 17.61 17.47
C GLN A 74 -7.57 16.54 16.44
N ASN A 75 -8.62 15.78 16.74
CA ASN A 75 -9.16 14.78 15.84
C ASN A 75 -10.61 15.14 15.47
N ASP A 76 -10.75 16.01 14.48
CA ASP A 76 -12.04 16.51 13.98
C ASP A 76 -12.92 15.39 13.36
N HIS A 77 -12.40 14.16 13.28
CA HIS A 77 -13.03 13.04 12.62
C HIS A 77 -13.90 12.20 13.57
N GLY A 78 -13.97 12.55 14.87
CA GLY A 78 -14.74 11.79 15.86
C GLY A 78 -16.22 11.60 15.47
N GLN A 79 -16.90 12.69 15.10
CA GLN A 79 -18.30 12.66 14.67
C GLN A 79 -18.51 11.86 13.38
N TRP A 80 -17.58 11.99 12.42
CA TRP A 80 -17.63 11.24 11.17
C TRP A 80 -17.44 9.75 11.40
N ARG A 81 -16.54 9.36 12.32
CA ARG A 81 -16.30 7.97 12.68
C ARG A 81 -17.50 7.35 13.39
N LEU A 82 -18.17 8.09 14.28
CA LEU A 82 -19.43 7.65 14.89
C LEU A 82 -20.51 7.41 13.84
N ARG A 83 -20.69 8.35 12.90
CA ARG A 83 -21.64 8.19 11.78
C ARG A 83 -21.27 7.01 10.90
N GLN A 84 -19.98 6.81 10.62
CA GLN A 84 -19.50 5.68 9.85
C GLN A 84 -19.85 4.36 10.55
N TYR A 85 -19.56 4.23 11.84
CA TYR A 85 -19.89 3.04 12.62
C TYR A 85 -21.40 2.77 12.65
N ALA A 86 -22.22 3.80 12.90
CA ALA A 86 -23.67 3.66 12.85
C ALA A 86 -24.15 3.17 11.48
N ARG A 87 -23.62 3.74 10.38
CA ARG A 87 -23.96 3.32 9.01
C ARG A 87 -23.47 1.92 8.67
N THR A 88 -22.37 1.44 9.25
CA THR A 88 -21.92 0.07 9.01
C THR A 88 -22.83 -1.00 9.59
N LEU A 89 -23.69 -0.63 10.55
CA LEU A 89 -24.70 -1.53 11.12
C LEU A 89 -25.96 -1.67 10.26
N ASP A 90 -26.18 -0.73 9.33
CA ASP A 90 -27.23 -0.83 8.31
C ASP A 90 -26.77 -1.80 7.20
N SER A 91 -27.39 -2.97 7.16
CA SER A 91 -27.03 -4.04 6.22
C SER A 91 -27.26 -3.66 4.76
N ALA A 92 -28.28 -2.84 4.46
CA ALA A 92 -28.57 -2.38 3.11
C ALA A 92 -27.51 -1.38 2.64
N PHE A 93 -27.13 -0.43 3.51
CA PHE A 93 -26.04 0.49 3.24
C PHE A 93 -24.70 -0.25 3.06
N ALA A 94 -24.36 -1.15 3.98
CA ALA A 94 -23.12 -1.92 3.94
C ALA A 94 -23.03 -2.75 2.65
N LEU A 95 -24.11 -3.40 2.23
CA LEU A 95 -24.19 -4.15 0.98
C LEU A 95 -23.99 -3.24 -0.24
N ALA A 96 -24.66 -2.09 -0.28
CA ALA A 96 -24.55 -1.15 -1.39
C ALA A 96 -23.12 -0.61 -1.56
N ILE A 97 -22.44 -0.30 -0.45
CA ILE A 97 -21.03 0.13 -0.46
C ILE A 97 -20.11 -1.02 -0.87
N ALA A 98 -20.27 -2.21 -0.27
CA ALA A 98 -19.46 -3.38 -0.59
C ALA A 98 -19.56 -3.74 -2.09
N ARG A 99 -20.77 -3.66 -2.65
CA ARG A 99 -21.03 -3.89 -4.08
C ARG A 99 -20.23 -2.93 -4.94
N ARG A 100 -20.29 -1.62 -4.64
CA ARG A 100 -19.53 -0.58 -5.37
C ARG A 100 -18.02 -0.83 -5.30
N LEU A 101 -17.49 -1.15 -4.11
CA LEU A 101 -16.07 -1.39 -3.92
C LEU A 101 -15.59 -2.61 -4.71
N ILE A 102 -16.34 -3.71 -4.67
CA ILE A 102 -15.97 -4.96 -5.34
C ILE A 102 -16.13 -4.83 -6.87
N SER A 103 -17.22 -4.23 -7.35
CA SER A 103 -17.36 -3.92 -8.77
C SER A 103 -16.23 -3.02 -9.28
N ALA A 104 -15.87 -1.96 -8.55
CA ALA A 104 -14.76 -1.09 -8.91
C ALA A 104 -13.42 -1.85 -8.94
N LYS A 105 -13.18 -2.75 -7.98
CA LYS A 105 -12.00 -3.61 -7.96
C LYS A 105 -11.92 -4.49 -9.20
N ILE A 106 -13.00 -5.20 -9.55
CA ILE A 106 -13.04 -6.10 -10.71
C ILE A 106 -12.86 -5.31 -12.00
N TYR A 107 -13.52 -4.16 -12.11
CA TYR A 107 -13.37 -3.25 -13.25
C TYR A 107 -11.92 -2.81 -13.44
N ASN A 108 -11.24 -2.39 -12.36
CA ASN A 108 -9.85 -1.97 -12.43
C ASN A 108 -8.90 -3.13 -12.77
N GLN A 109 -9.15 -4.34 -12.25
CA GLN A 109 -8.42 -5.55 -12.62
C GLN A 109 -8.52 -5.84 -14.11
N ARG A 110 -9.75 -5.83 -14.66
CA ARG A 110 -10.01 -6.03 -16.09
C ARG A 110 -9.32 -4.96 -16.93
N ARG A 111 -9.42 -3.69 -16.54
CA ARG A 111 -8.78 -2.55 -17.25
C ARG A 111 -7.27 -2.69 -17.28
N LEU A 112 -6.65 -3.16 -16.20
CA LEU A 112 -5.20 -3.39 -16.17
C LEU A 112 -4.79 -4.51 -17.13
N ILE A 113 -5.47 -5.66 -17.10
CA ILE A 113 -5.19 -6.78 -18.01
C ILE A 113 -5.37 -6.34 -19.47
N GLN A 114 -6.43 -5.60 -19.76
CA GLN A 114 -6.67 -5.07 -21.11
C GLN A 114 -5.53 -4.17 -21.59
N ARG A 115 -5.05 -3.26 -20.72
CA ARG A 115 -3.92 -2.38 -21.03
C ARG A 115 -2.61 -3.16 -21.25
N LEU A 116 -2.34 -4.15 -20.41
CA LEU A 116 -1.14 -4.99 -20.54
C LEU A 116 -1.17 -5.81 -21.83
N ALA A 117 -2.33 -6.38 -22.16
CA ALA A 117 -2.53 -7.15 -23.38
C ALA A 117 -2.34 -6.31 -24.64
N ALA A 118 -2.95 -5.12 -24.68
CA ALA A 118 -2.79 -4.19 -25.81
C ALA A 118 -1.34 -3.76 -26.02
N ASN A 119 -0.61 -3.46 -24.92
CA ASN A 119 0.78 -3.03 -25.00
C ASN A 119 1.76 -4.13 -25.43
N ARG A 120 1.40 -5.41 -25.28
CA ARG A 120 2.29 -6.55 -25.53
C ARG A 120 1.81 -7.48 -26.64
N GLY A 121 0.69 -7.17 -27.29
CA GLY A 121 0.12 -7.98 -28.37
C GLY A 121 -0.30 -9.39 -27.93
N SER A 122 -0.60 -9.60 -26.64
CA SER A 122 -1.00 -10.91 -26.12
C SER A 122 -2.52 -11.07 -26.12
N ASP A 123 -3.03 -12.25 -26.42
CA ASP A 123 -4.45 -12.55 -26.24
C ASP A 123 -4.78 -12.70 -24.75
N ALA A 124 -5.68 -11.84 -24.26
CA ALA A 124 -6.25 -11.91 -22.91
C ALA A 124 -7.78 -11.98 -22.94
N ALA A 125 -8.40 -12.22 -24.10
CA ALA A 125 -9.85 -12.26 -24.26
C ALA A 125 -10.54 -13.22 -23.29
N PRO A 126 -10.04 -14.44 -23.03
CA PRO A 126 -10.66 -15.34 -22.06
C PRO A 126 -10.72 -14.75 -20.64
N ALA A 127 -9.61 -14.17 -20.17
CA ALA A 127 -9.53 -13.56 -18.85
C ALA A 127 -10.43 -12.31 -18.74
N LEU A 128 -10.46 -11.48 -19.78
CA LEU A 128 -11.31 -10.28 -19.83
C LEU A 128 -12.80 -10.64 -19.81
N HIS A 129 -13.21 -11.67 -20.55
CA HIS A 129 -14.60 -12.14 -20.58
C HIS A 129 -15.04 -12.70 -19.22
N LEU A 130 -14.19 -13.48 -18.56
CA LEU A 130 -14.45 -13.99 -17.22
C LEU A 130 -14.59 -12.87 -16.19
N LEU A 131 -13.69 -11.87 -16.22
CA LEU A 131 -13.75 -10.71 -15.33
C LEU A 131 -15.00 -9.86 -15.58
N GLU A 132 -15.44 -9.72 -16.82
CA GLU A 132 -16.70 -9.05 -17.18
C GLU A 132 -17.91 -9.78 -16.57
N GLY A 133 -17.96 -11.11 -16.70
CA GLY A 133 -19.03 -11.91 -16.10
C GLY A 133 -19.09 -11.76 -14.57
N LEU A 134 -17.93 -11.77 -13.91
CA LEU A 134 -17.84 -11.55 -12.47
C LEU A 134 -18.24 -10.13 -12.06
N LEU A 135 -17.94 -9.12 -12.88
CA LEU A 135 -18.36 -7.74 -12.66
C LEU A 135 -19.89 -7.60 -12.69
N VAL A 136 -20.54 -8.21 -13.68
CA VAL A 136 -22.01 -8.23 -13.81
C VAL A 136 -22.65 -8.92 -12.61
N GLN A 137 -22.11 -10.08 -12.20
CA GLN A 137 -22.59 -10.80 -11.00
C GLN A 137 -22.41 -9.96 -9.74
N ALA A 138 -21.25 -9.31 -9.56
CA ALA A 138 -21.00 -8.44 -8.42
C ALA A 138 -22.01 -7.29 -8.34
N GLY A 139 -22.38 -6.70 -9.48
CA GLY A 139 -23.41 -5.66 -9.55
C GLY A 139 -24.82 -6.11 -9.16
N ARG A 140 -25.11 -7.42 -9.17
CA ARG A 140 -26.42 -8.00 -8.82
C ARG A 140 -26.41 -8.73 -7.48
N ALA A 141 -25.25 -8.91 -6.85
CA ALA A 141 -25.11 -9.65 -5.62
C ALA A 141 -25.98 -9.08 -4.49
N THR A 142 -26.68 -9.97 -3.79
CA THR A 142 -27.68 -9.63 -2.78
C THR A 142 -27.16 -9.77 -1.36
N THR A 143 -25.98 -10.37 -1.17
CA THR A 143 -25.37 -10.56 0.14
C THR A 143 -23.88 -10.21 0.16
N ILE A 144 -23.36 -9.86 1.34
CA ILE A 144 -21.92 -9.61 1.53
C ILE A 144 -21.11 -10.91 1.34
N ALA A 145 -21.67 -12.07 1.70
CA ALA A 145 -21.01 -13.36 1.53
C ALA A 145 -20.79 -13.69 0.04
N GLU A 146 -21.82 -13.50 -0.79
CA GLU A 146 -21.74 -13.64 -2.24
C GLU A 146 -20.68 -12.71 -2.84
N LEU A 147 -20.70 -11.44 -2.43
CA LEU A 147 -19.71 -10.44 -2.83
C LEU A 147 -18.27 -10.87 -2.49
N ARG A 148 -18.03 -11.41 -1.29
CA ARG A 148 -16.71 -11.96 -0.91
C ARG A 148 -16.28 -13.12 -1.80
N GLY A 149 -17.22 -14.00 -2.19
CA GLY A 149 -16.95 -15.09 -3.13
C GLY A 149 -16.52 -14.57 -4.50
N LEU A 150 -17.25 -13.60 -5.03
CA LEU A 150 -16.93 -12.95 -6.31
C LEU A 150 -15.60 -12.18 -6.27
N GLU A 151 -15.29 -11.52 -5.15
CA GLU A 151 -13.99 -10.88 -4.92
C GLU A 151 -12.84 -11.90 -4.95
N GLY A 152 -13.04 -13.07 -4.32
CA GLY A 152 -12.08 -14.16 -4.33
C GLY A 152 -11.85 -14.73 -5.73
N ALA A 153 -12.94 -15.06 -6.43
CA ALA A 153 -12.91 -15.58 -7.79
C ALA A 153 -12.23 -14.61 -8.77
N SER A 154 -12.62 -13.34 -8.75
CA SER A 154 -12.01 -12.30 -9.60
C SER A 154 -10.53 -12.10 -9.28
N THR A 155 -10.15 -12.11 -8.00
CA THR A 155 -8.75 -12.02 -7.58
C THR A 155 -7.94 -13.19 -8.13
N ALA A 156 -8.43 -14.43 -8.03
CA ALA A 156 -7.74 -15.60 -8.55
C ALA A 156 -7.50 -15.49 -10.07
N ARG A 157 -8.56 -15.21 -10.85
CA ARG A 157 -8.49 -15.07 -12.31
C ARG A 157 -7.61 -13.91 -12.76
N TYR A 158 -7.69 -12.78 -12.08
CA TYR A 158 -6.85 -11.63 -12.35
C TYR A 158 -5.37 -11.97 -12.18
N PHE A 159 -4.99 -12.63 -11.07
CA PHE A 159 -3.58 -12.95 -10.81
C PHE A 159 -3.04 -14.06 -11.73
N GLU A 160 -3.88 -15.03 -12.09
CA GLU A 160 -3.58 -16.04 -13.11
C GLU A 160 -3.26 -15.36 -14.47
N ALA A 161 -4.12 -14.45 -14.92
CA ALA A 161 -3.89 -13.71 -16.17
C ALA A 161 -2.70 -12.74 -16.07
N TRP A 162 -2.53 -12.09 -14.92
CA TRP A 162 -1.45 -11.14 -14.68
C TRP A 162 -0.07 -11.81 -14.69
N ALA A 163 0.03 -13.05 -14.21
CA ALA A 163 1.28 -13.82 -14.17
C ALA A 163 1.90 -14.02 -15.57
N ASN A 164 1.08 -14.12 -16.61
CA ASN A 164 1.52 -14.26 -18.00
C ASN A 164 2.25 -13.02 -18.53
N PHE A 165 2.16 -11.89 -17.82
CA PHE A 165 2.87 -10.65 -18.13
C PHE A 165 4.17 -10.48 -17.32
N LEU A 166 4.54 -11.45 -16.49
CA LEU A 166 5.80 -11.38 -15.77
C LEU A 166 6.93 -12.01 -16.60
N PRO A 167 8.13 -11.45 -16.49
CA PRO A 167 9.29 -12.03 -17.16
C PRO A 167 9.64 -13.39 -16.51
N PRO A 168 10.24 -14.34 -17.24
CA PRO A 168 10.51 -15.70 -16.74
C PRO A 168 11.35 -15.74 -15.45
N GLU A 169 12.19 -14.72 -15.23
CA GLU A 169 13.03 -14.56 -14.04
C GLU A 169 12.20 -14.24 -12.79
N PHE A 170 10.91 -13.93 -12.95
CA PHE A 170 9.99 -13.63 -11.87
C PHE A 170 8.75 -14.54 -11.92
N PRO A 171 8.89 -15.85 -11.65
CA PRO A 171 7.77 -16.78 -11.69
C PRO A 171 6.77 -16.45 -10.59
N PHE A 172 5.51 -16.26 -10.99
CA PHE A 172 4.41 -15.99 -10.06
C PHE A 172 3.42 -17.15 -10.07
N ALA A 173 3.52 -18.02 -9.07
CA ALA A 173 2.62 -19.17 -8.93
C ALA A 173 1.28 -18.78 -8.28
N GLN A 174 1.32 -17.98 -7.21
CA GLN A 174 0.11 -17.59 -6.49
C GLN A 174 0.33 -16.35 -5.62
N ARG A 175 -0.74 -15.59 -5.39
CA ARG A 175 -0.77 -14.56 -4.35
C ARG A 175 -0.79 -15.21 -2.96
N SER A 176 0.29 -15.07 -2.21
CA SER A 176 0.30 -15.39 -0.78
C SER A 176 -0.18 -14.19 0.06
N ARG A 177 -1.11 -14.42 1.00
CA ARG A 177 -1.60 -13.39 1.94
C ARG A 177 -0.67 -13.18 3.13
N ARG A 178 0.27 -14.10 3.36
CA ARG A 178 1.39 -13.93 4.29
C ARG A 178 2.65 -13.71 3.45
N ALA A 179 3.44 -12.69 3.76
CA ALA A 179 4.76 -12.55 3.16
C ALA A 179 5.50 -13.90 3.27
N PRO A 180 6.31 -14.30 2.26
CA PRO A 180 7.09 -15.54 2.34
C PRO A 180 7.82 -15.56 3.69
N GLY A 181 7.71 -16.69 4.40
CA GLY A 181 8.24 -16.84 5.75
C GLY A 181 9.69 -16.37 5.86
N ARG A 182 10.03 -15.87 7.06
CA ARG A 182 11.39 -15.51 7.49
C ARG A 182 12.39 -16.53 6.92
N GLY A 183 13.10 -16.18 5.84
CA GLY A 183 14.05 -17.11 5.22
C GLY A 183 14.37 -16.87 3.75
N ARG A 184 13.47 -16.26 2.96
CA ARG A 184 13.81 -15.87 1.58
C ARG A 184 13.96 -14.36 1.48
N ARG A 185 15.21 -13.91 1.26
CA ARG A 185 15.52 -12.52 0.90
C ARG A 185 14.64 -12.16 -0.32
N PRO A 186 13.91 -11.04 -0.28
CA PRO A 186 13.11 -10.64 -1.43
C PRO A 186 14.01 -10.31 -2.63
N PRO A 187 13.60 -10.66 -3.85
CA PRO A 187 14.46 -10.58 -5.04
C PRO A 187 14.95 -9.17 -5.38
N TRP A 188 14.25 -8.10 -4.95
CA TRP A 188 14.69 -6.72 -5.21
C TRP A 188 15.94 -6.30 -4.43
N ARG A 189 16.32 -7.01 -3.35
CA ARG A 189 17.62 -6.79 -2.69
C ARG A 189 18.81 -7.38 -3.47
N ALA A 190 18.58 -8.25 -4.45
CA ALA A 190 19.65 -8.78 -5.30
C ALA A 190 20.11 -7.79 -6.38
N ILE A 191 19.34 -6.71 -6.60
CA ILE A 191 19.63 -5.71 -7.65
C ILE A 191 20.60 -4.63 -7.15
N GLY A 192 20.87 -4.55 -5.84
CA GLY A 192 21.70 -3.48 -5.23
C GLY A 192 23.13 -3.89 -4.84
N ASP A 193 23.46 -5.19 -4.81
CA ASP A 193 24.76 -5.67 -4.29
C ASP A 193 25.80 -5.94 -5.41
N GLY A 194 25.51 -5.56 -6.67
CA GLY A 194 26.40 -5.75 -7.82
C GLY A 194 27.13 -4.47 -8.22
N GLY A 195 28.14 -4.05 -7.46
CA GLY A 195 28.97 -2.90 -7.87
C GLY A 195 29.88 -2.29 -6.82
N ALA A 196 30.71 -3.08 -6.14
CA ALA A 196 31.92 -2.56 -5.47
C ALA A 196 32.92 -3.72 -5.27
N GLY A 197 33.88 -3.85 -6.18
CA GLY A 197 35.00 -4.78 -5.99
C GLY A 197 35.56 -5.42 -7.28
N ALA A 198 36.11 -4.61 -8.18
CA ALA A 198 37.20 -5.00 -9.09
C ALA A 198 37.74 -3.72 -9.75
N GLY A 199 38.96 -3.32 -9.37
CA GLY A 199 39.63 -2.10 -9.80
C GLY A 199 40.44 -1.51 -8.67
#